data_AF-A0A3M1Y7H8-F1
#
_entry.id   AF-A0A3M1Y7H8-F1
#
_cell.length_a   1.000
_cell.length_b   1.000
_cell.length_c   1.000
_cell.angle_alpha   90.00
_cell.angle_beta   90.00
_cell.angle_gamma   90.00
#
_symmetry.space_group_name_H-M   'P 1'
#
loop_
_entity.id
_entity.type
_entity.pdbx_description
1 polymer ?
#
loop_
_entity_poly.entity_id
_entity_poly.type
_entity_poly.pdbx_seq_one_letter_code
_entity_poly.pdbx_strand_id
1 'polypeptide(L)'
;MVLFLAGFYSSTVTEKYFREKDSSRIVIDEFVALPLCLLFIEKTAVTIALGFFVFRFFDILKPFPIRRIETALSAGLSVMLDDTLAAVYANIVVHIVYNLVR
;
A
#
# COMPACT_ATOMS: atom_id res chain seq x y z
N MET A 1 -0.72 13.23 -2.43
CA MET A 1 -2.03 13.66 -2.99
C MET A 1 -2.08 13.55 -4.51
N VAL A 2 -1.18 14.19 -5.27
CA VAL A 2 -1.14 14.05 -6.75
C VAL A 2 -0.97 12.59 -7.21
N LEU A 3 -0.03 11.86 -6.59
CA LEU A 3 0.21 10.46 -6.94
C LEU A 3 -0.96 9.52 -6.58
N PHE A 4 -1.70 9.84 -5.51
CA PHE A 4 -2.90 9.09 -5.12
C PHE A 4 -4.03 9.28 -6.15
N LEU A 5 -4.24 10.51 -6.64
CA LEU A 5 -5.21 10.79 -7.70
C LEU A 5 -4.81 10.13 -9.03
N ALA A 6 -3.50 10.12 -9.35
CA ALA A 6 -2.97 9.44 -10.51
C ALA A 6 -3.14 7.91 -10.42
N GLY A 7 -2.86 7.33 -9.25
CA GLY A 7 -3.10 5.91 -8.95
C GLY A 7 -4.57 5.53 -9.05
N PHE A 8 -5.46 6.31 -8.46
CA PHE A 8 -6.91 6.11 -8.58
C PHE A 8 -7.39 6.14 -10.04
N TYR A 9 -6.94 7.13 -10.81
CA TYR A 9 -7.31 7.23 -12.23
C TYR A 9 -6.76 6.06 -13.05
N SER A 10 -5.48 5.72 -12.86
CA SER A 10 -4.82 4.60 -13.55
C SER A 10 -5.49 3.27 -13.23
N SER A 11 -5.84 3.03 -11.95
CA SER A 11 -6.52 1.83 -11.49
C SER A 11 -7.91 1.72 -12.11
N THR A 12 -8.68 2.81 -12.07
CA THR A 12 -10.04 2.85 -12.65
C THR A 12 -10.04 2.57 -14.16
N VAL A 13 -9.04 3.08 -14.89
CA VAL A 13 -8.91 2.85 -16.34
C VAL A 13 -8.49 1.41 -16.61
N THR A 14 -7.52 0.89 -15.85
CA THR A 14 -6.95 -0.45 -16.03
C THR A 14 -7.98 -1.53 -15.71
N GLU A 15 -8.73 -1.41 -14.61
CA GLU A 15 -9.79 -2.35 -14.25
C GLU A 15 -10.89 -2.40 -15.31
N LYS A 16 -11.27 -1.24 -15.88
CA LYS A 16 -12.25 -1.18 -16.97
C LYS A 16 -11.73 -1.81 -18.27
N TYR A 17 -10.45 -1.63 -18.56
CA TYR A 17 -9.82 -2.12 -19.79
C TYR A 17 -9.59 -3.64 -19.75
N PHE A 18 -9.09 -4.16 -18.63
CA PHE A 18 -8.78 -5.58 -18.46
C PHE A 18 -9.95 -6.41 -17.90
N ARG A 19 -11.03 -5.76 -17.42
CA ARG A 19 -12.15 -6.40 -16.70
C ARG A 19 -11.70 -7.27 -15.53
N GLU A 20 -10.55 -6.93 -14.97
CA GLU A 20 -9.92 -7.59 -13.85
C GLU A 20 -9.89 -6.58 -12.70
N LYS A 21 -10.39 -6.99 -11.53
CA LYS A 21 -10.23 -6.19 -10.31
C LYS A 21 -8.83 -6.39 -9.78
N ASP A 22 -8.19 -5.31 -9.34
CA ASP A 22 -6.88 -5.37 -8.68
C ASP A 22 -5.80 -6.06 -9.55
N SER A 23 -5.63 -5.57 -10.78
CA SER A 23 -4.65 -6.15 -11.69
C SER A 23 -3.24 -5.86 -11.17
N SER A 24 -2.41 -6.91 -11.01
CA SER A 24 -1.02 -6.84 -10.52
C SER A 24 -0.07 -6.00 -11.41
N ARG A 25 -0.60 -5.37 -12.46
CA ARG A 25 0.10 -4.47 -13.38
C ARG A 25 0.05 -3.01 -12.92
N ILE A 26 -0.82 -2.70 -11.96
CA ILE A 26 -0.82 -1.41 -11.28
C ILE A 26 0.30 -1.50 -10.24
N VAL A 27 1.37 -0.72 -10.46
CA VAL A 27 2.55 -0.66 -9.58
C VAL A 27 2.67 0.75 -8.96
N ILE A 28 1.83 1.68 -9.43
CA ILE A 28 1.81 3.08 -8.98
C ILE A 28 1.35 3.17 -7.53
N ASP A 29 0.42 2.32 -7.14
CA ASP A 29 -0.12 2.11 -5.80
C ASP A 29 0.97 1.67 -4.80
N GLU A 30 1.80 0.70 -5.16
CA GLU A 30 2.96 0.27 -4.37
C GLU A 30 3.99 1.39 -4.16
N PHE A 31 4.23 2.18 -5.21
CA PHE A 31 5.17 3.31 -5.17
C PHE A 31 4.68 4.46 -4.28
N VAL A 32 3.35 4.61 -4.17
CA VAL A 32 2.70 5.61 -3.30
C VAL A 32 2.65 5.15 -1.84
N ALA A 33 2.54 3.84 -1.62
CA ALA A 33 2.49 3.22 -0.31
C ALA A 33 3.85 3.23 0.42
N LEU A 34 4.96 3.06 -0.30
CA LEU A 34 6.29 2.94 0.32
C LEU A 34 6.72 4.17 1.15
N PRO A 35 6.51 5.43 0.72
CA PRO A 35 6.75 6.60 1.56
C PRO A 35 5.88 6.63 2.82
N LEU A 36 4.65 6.11 2.77
CA LEU A 36 3.78 5.98 3.94
C LEU A 36 4.34 4.98 4.95
N CYS A 37 4.90 3.85 4.47
CA CYS A 37 5.49 2.82 5.31
C CYS A 37 6.65 3.36 6.16
N LEU A 38 7.37 4.37 5.68
CA LEU A 38 8.56 4.94 6.32
C LEU A 38 8.31 6.32 6.94
N LEU A 39 7.04 6.67 7.15
CA LEU A 39 6.69 7.93 7.80
C LEU A 39 7.32 7.98 9.19
N PHE A 40 8.00 9.10 9.50
CA PHE A 40 8.73 9.33 10.76
C PHE A 40 9.93 8.43 11.02
N ILE A 41 10.42 7.69 10.02
CA ILE A 41 11.61 6.84 10.11
C ILE A 41 12.71 7.41 9.20
N GLU A 42 13.96 7.30 9.64
CA GLU A 42 15.10 7.69 8.82
C GLU A 42 15.22 6.77 7.60
N LYS A 43 15.39 7.36 6.42
CA LYS A 43 15.38 6.63 5.14
C LYS A 43 16.79 6.17 4.80
N THR A 44 17.14 4.99 5.28
CA THR A 44 18.37 4.28 4.92
C THR A 44 18.04 3.14 3.97
N ALA A 45 19.03 2.58 3.27
CA ALA A 45 18.80 1.42 2.41
C ALA A 45 18.15 0.24 3.19
N VAL A 46 18.51 0.08 4.46
CA VAL A 46 17.98 -0.98 5.34
C VAL A 46 16.52 -0.72 5.69
N THR A 47 16.16 0.50 6.12
CA THR A 47 14.77 0.81 6.48
C THR A 47 13.86 0.81 5.27
N ILE A 48 14.35 1.23 4.10
CA ILE A 48 13.61 1.13 2.83
C ILE A 48 13.33 -0.33 2.47
N ALA A 49 14.35 -1.20 2.51
CA ALA A 49 14.15 -2.62 2.24
C ALA A 49 13.17 -3.25 3.24
N LEU A 50 13.33 -2.96 4.54
CA LEU A 50 12.42 -3.44 5.58
C LEU A 50 10.98 -2.98 5.34
N GLY A 51 10.78 -1.70 5.05
CA GLY A 51 9.48 -1.14 4.72
C GLY A 51 8.82 -1.81 3.52
N PHE A 52 9.59 -2.06 2.46
CA PHE A 52 9.10 -2.75 1.26
C PHE A 52 8.64 -4.18 1.56
N PHE A 53 9.44 -4.98 2.28
CA PHE A 53 9.09 -6.36 2.59
C PHE A 53 7.90 -6.46 3.55
N VAL A 54 7.86 -5.62 4.58
CA VAL A 54 6.76 -5.60 5.55
C VAL A 54 5.47 -5.12 4.89
N PHE A 55 5.55 -4.10 4.02
CA PHE A 55 4.42 -3.66 3.21
C PHE A 55 3.86 -4.79 2.35
N ARG A 56 4.72 -5.44 1.56
CA ARG A 56 4.32 -6.58 0.72
C ARG A 56 3.67 -7.70 1.52
N PHE A 57 4.15 -7.95 2.73
CA PHE A 57 3.53 -8.93 3.61
C PHE A 57 2.08 -8.56 3.96
N PHE A 58 1.79 -7.30 4.28
CA PHE A 58 0.44 -6.84 4.62
C PHE A 58 -0.48 -6.67 3.41
N ASP A 59 0.06 -6.23 2.28
CA ASP A 59 -0.61 -6.15 0.99
C ASP A 59 -1.12 -7.54 0.54
N ILE A 60 -0.28 -8.58 0.65
CA ILE A 60 -0.69 -9.96 0.31
C ILE A 60 -1.65 -10.54 1.35
N LEU A 61 -1.42 -10.29 2.65
CA LEU A 61 -2.22 -10.86 3.72
C LEU A 61 -3.63 -10.25 3.82
N LYS A 62 -3.78 -8.96 3.43
CA LYS A 62 -4.98 -8.12 3.60
C LYS A 62 -5.72 -8.40 4.93
N PRO A 63 -5.07 -8.23 6.11
CA PRO A 63 -5.72 -8.48 7.40
C PRO A 63 -6.95 -7.59 7.61
N PHE A 64 -7.86 -8.02 8.48
CA PHE A 64 -9.01 -7.18 8.86
C PHE A 64 -8.52 -5.82 9.40
N PRO A 65 -9.08 -4.67 8.93
CA PRO A 65 -10.31 -4.48 8.15
C PRO A 65 -10.12 -4.31 6.64
N ILE A 66 -8.91 -4.46 6.10
CA ILE A 66 -8.56 -4.20 4.68
C ILE A 66 -9.52 -4.95 3.74
N ARG A 67 -9.63 -6.27 3.95
CA ARG A 67 -10.48 -7.14 3.13
C ARG A 67 -11.96 -6.77 3.14
N ARG A 68 -12.46 -6.15 4.24
CA ARG A 68 -13.86 -5.72 4.34
C ARG A 68 -14.10 -4.45 3.51
N ILE A 69 -13.15 -3.53 3.54
CA ILE A 69 -13.20 -2.26 2.80
C ILE A 69 -13.11 -2.52 1.30
N GLU A 70 -12.21 -3.42 0.89
CA GLU A 70 -12.07 -3.88 -0.49
C GLU A 70 -13.40 -4.39 -1.08
N THR A 71 -14.14 -5.20 -0.31
CA THR A 71 -15.44 -5.72 -0.76
C THR A 71 -16.59 -4.70 -0.73
N ALA A 72 -16.47 -3.61 0.03
CA ALA A 72 -17.54 -2.65 0.27
C ALA A 72 -17.49 -1.41 -0.64
N LEU A 73 -16.34 -1.12 -1.26
CA LEU A 73 -16.13 0.09 -2.06
C LEU A 73 -16.10 -0.17 -3.58
N SER A 74 -16.22 0.92 -4.35
CA SER A 74 -16.06 0.90 -5.80
C SER A 74 -14.61 0.61 -6.19
N ALA A 75 -14.43 -0.12 -7.29
CA ALA A 75 -13.22 -0.87 -7.60
C ALA A 75 -11.89 -0.05 -7.53
N GLY A 76 -11.81 1.12 -8.18
CA GLY A 76 -10.59 1.96 -8.11
C GLY A 76 -10.33 2.63 -6.75
N LEU A 77 -11.36 2.80 -5.92
CA LEU A 77 -11.23 3.42 -4.59
C LEU A 77 -10.85 2.37 -3.54
N SER A 78 -11.27 1.11 -3.73
CA SER A 78 -10.83 -0.01 -2.90
C SER A 78 -9.32 -0.25 -3.00
N VAL A 79 -8.74 -0.24 -4.22
CA VAL A 79 -7.32 -0.55 -4.52
C VAL A 79 -6.34 0.51 -4.01
N MET A 80 -6.79 1.76 -3.83
CA MET A 80 -5.94 2.78 -3.22
C MET A 80 -6.03 2.75 -1.69
N LEU A 81 -7.19 2.36 -1.14
CA LEU A 81 -7.44 2.35 0.30
C LEU A 81 -6.85 1.11 0.97
N ASP A 82 -6.91 -0.05 0.34
CA ASP A 82 -6.30 -1.27 0.85
C ASP A 82 -4.77 -1.12 0.97
N ASP A 83 -4.11 -0.62 -0.06
CA ASP A 83 -2.67 -0.32 -0.08
C ASP A 83 -2.28 0.73 0.94
N THR A 84 -3.08 1.79 1.07
CA THR A 84 -2.85 2.81 2.11
C THR A 84 -2.94 2.20 3.50
N LEU A 85 -3.91 1.32 3.75
CA LEU A 85 -4.06 0.65 5.03
C LEU A 85 -2.93 -0.35 5.29
N ALA A 86 -2.53 -1.14 4.29
CA ALA A 86 -1.38 -2.02 4.36
C ALA A 86 -0.10 -1.23 4.69
N ALA A 87 0.07 -0.05 4.11
CA ALA A 87 1.18 0.85 4.41
C ALA A 87 1.16 1.38 5.85
N VAL A 88 -0.02 1.64 6.42
CA VAL A 88 -0.17 2.02 7.84
C VAL A 88 0.24 0.87 8.77
N TYR A 89 -0.21 -0.36 8.49
CA TYR A 89 0.25 -1.54 9.24
C TYR A 89 1.76 -1.72 9.16
N ALA A 90 2.31 -1.58 7.95
CA ALA A 90 3.74 -1.67 7.74
C ALA A 90 4.49 -0.59 8.52
N ASN A 91 4.00 0.65 8.52
CA ASN A 91 4.62 1.73 9.29
C ASN A 91 4.70 1.40 10.78
N ILE A 92 3.61 0.93 11.39
CA ILE A 92 3.59 0.56 12.81
C ILE A 92 4.66 -0.50 13.11
N VAL A 93 4.73 -1.56 12.29
CA VAL A 93 5.68 -2.66 12.50
C VAL A 93 7.12 -2.22 12.29
N VAL A 94 7.41 -1.48 11.20
CA VAL A 94 8.76 -0.98 10.91
C VAL A 94 9.20 -0.02 12.02
N HIS A 95 8.31 0.80 12.55
CA HIS A 95 8.60 1.73 13.65
C HIS A 95 8.94 1.00 14.95
N ILE A 96 8.19 -0.06 15.27
CA ILE A 96 8.50 -0.93 16.43
C ILE A 96 9.90 -1.53 16.25
N VAL A 97 10.17 -2.16 15.11
CA VAL A 97 11.48 -2.78 14.83
C VAL A 97 12.61 -1.73 14.88
N TYR A 98 12.40 -0.56 14.30
CA TYR A 98 13.37 0.52 14.29
C TYR A 98 13.72 1.00 15.69
N ASN A 99 12.73 1.15 16.57
CA ASN A 99 12.95 1.55 17.97
C ASN A 99 13.60 0.46 18.83
N LEU A 100 13.46 -0.82 18.48
CA LEU A 100 14.15 -1.90 19.19
C LEU A 100 15.65 -2.01 18.85
N VAL A 101 16.04 -1.56 17.65
CA VAL A 101 17.41 -1.71 17.12
C VAL A 101 18.26 -0.45 17.37
N ARG A 102 17.63 0.67 17.76
CA ARG A 102 18.26 1.95 18.07
C ARG A 102 18.61 2.07 19.55
#